data_AF-A0A4D7H0F0-F1
#
_entry.id   AF-A0A4D7H0F0-F1
#
_cell.length_a   1.000
_cell.length_b   1.000
_cell.length_c   1.000
_cell.angle_alpha   90.00
_cell.angle_beta   90.00
_cell.angle_gamma   90.00
#
_symmetry.space_group_name_H-M   'P 1'
#
loop_
_entity.id
_entity.type
_entity.pdbx_description
1 polymer ?
#
loop_
_entity_poly.entity_id
_entity_poly.type
_entity_poly.pdbx_seq_one_letter_code
_entity_poly.pdbx_strand_id
1 'polypeptide(L)'
;MSFDALPDGWTVWNDEPEGRAILAYRPDVFDSQQFPAPCMPTVFLSNGSRKRRPGASQIETDTWHVTLLLEPEIEAETTEYDSRAAGVDGAVECARRFADGEVEYRSLYQVPREEYFEKLDELTGRES
;
A
#
# COMPACT_ATOMS: atom_id res chain seq x y z
N MET A 1 -5.79 -3.61 17.90
CA MET A 1 -4.60 -3.19 17.13
C MET A 1 -5.00 -2.00 16.27
N SER A 2 -4.13 -1.02 16.17
CA SER A 2 -4.34 0.25 15.48
C SER A 2 -3.07 0.62 14.72
N PHE A 3 -3.15 1.56 13.79
CA PHE A 3 -2.05 2.02 12.95
C PHE A 3 -1.07 2.97 13.65
N ASP A 4 -1.04 2.96 14.99
CA ASP A 4 -0.16 3.80 15.81
C ASP A 4 1.32 3.42 15.67
N ALA A 5 1.60 2.16 15.32
CA ALA A 5 2.94 1.64 15.09
C ALA A 5 3.45 1.84 13.64
N LEU A 6 2.80 2.71 12.85
CA LEU A 6 3.24 2.97 11.49
C LEU A 6 4.62 3.65 11.49
N PRO A 7 5.51 3.24 10.58
CA PRO A 7 6.80 3.91 10.41
C PRO A 7 6.60 5.32 9.84
N ASP A 8 7.60 6.17 10.07
CA ASP A 8 7.62 7.53 9.54
C ASP A 8 7.37 7.55 8.03
N GLY A 9 6.63 8.57 7.60
CA GLY A 9 6.24 8.75 6.20
C GLY A 9 4.93 8.08 5.81
N TRP A 10 4.36 7.17 6.60
CA TRP A 10 3.00 6.66 6.34
C TRP A 10 1.93 7.51 7.02
N THR A 11 0.84 7.74 6.31
CA THR A 11 -0.34 8.44 6.82
C THR A 11 -1.59 7.60 6.63
N VAL A 12 -2.40 7.48 7.67
CA VAL A 12 -3.72 6.84 7.59
C VAL A 12 -4.68 7.80 6.89
N TRP A 13 -5.17 7.41 5.71
CA TRP A 13 -6.17 8.18 4.95
C TRP A 13 -7.60 7.72 5.27
N ASN A 14 -7.77 6.44 5.57
CA ASN A 14 -9.05 5.86 5.95
C ASN A 14 -8.82 4.73 6.96
N ASP A 15 -9.63 4.69 8.02
CA ASP A 15 -9.66 3.60 9.00
C ASP A 15 -11.10 3.38 9.44
N GLU A 16 -11.81 2.50 8.75
CA GLU A 16 -13.16 2.10 9.14
C GLU A 16 -13.04 1.04 10.25
N PRO A 17 -13.64 1.23 11.44
CA PRO A 17 -13.42 0.37 12.61
C PRO A 17 -13.59 -1.14 12.38
N GLU A 18 -14.53 -1.51 11.52
CA GLU A 18 -14.83 -2.90 11.13
C GLU A 18 -14.67 -3.12 9.62
N GLY A 19 -14.16 -2.11 8.92
CA GLY A 19 -14.08 -2.07 7.46
C GLY A 19 -12.66 -1.87 6.97
N ARG A 20 -12.57 -1.35 5.76
CA ARG A 20 -11.30 -1.12 5.05
C ARG A 20 -10.45 -0.04 5.70
N ALA A 21 -9.14 -0.17 5.51
CA ALA A 21 -8.19 0.89 5.82
C ALA A 21 -7.31 1.20 4.61
N ILE A 22 -6.87 2.45 4.52
CA ILE A 22 -6.00 2.96 3.46
C ILE A 22 -4.87 3.73 4.10
N LEU A 23 -3.65 3.31 3.81
CA LEU A 23 -2.41 3.96 4.24
C LEU A 23 -1.71 4.52 3.00
N ALA A 24 -1.26 5.76 3.07
CA ALA A 24 -0.53 6.41 1.99
C ALA A 24 0.89 6.75 2.43
N TYR A 25 1.88 6.46 1.58
CA TYR A 25 3.27 6.79 1.83
C TYR A 25 3.61 8.17 1.27
N ARG A 26 4.20 9.02 2.12
CA ARG A 26 4.65 10.38 1.84
C ARG A 26 3.70 11.16 0.93
N PRO A 27 2.42 11.34 1.34
CA PRO A 27 1.46 12.13 0.56
C PRO A 27 1.88 13.61 0.43
N ASP A 28 2.83 14.06 1.25
CA ASP A 28 3.51 15.36 1.15
C ASP A 28 4.51 15.46 -0.02
N VAL A 29 5.01 14.32 -0.49
CA VAL A 29 5.95 14.22 -1.62
C VAL A 29 5.25 13.77 -2.88
N PHE A 30 4.46 12.70 -2.78
CA PHE A 30 3.67 12.17 -3.88
C PHE A 30 2.33 12.90 -4.01
N ASP A 31 2.38 14.23 -3.90
CA ASP A 31 1.28 15.06 -4.31
C ASP A 31 1.26 15.11 -5.85
N SER A 32 0.07 15.29 -6.43
CA SER A 32 -0.11 15.35 -7.88
C SER A 32 0.64 16.52 -8.56
N GLN A 33 1.37 17.35 -7.80
CA GLN A 33 2.11 18.51 -8.29
C GLN A 33 3.59 18.16 -8.54
N GLN A 34 4.20 17.33 -7.69
CA GLN A 34 5.59 16.89 -7.86
C GLN A 34 5.71 15.60 -8.66
N PHE A 35 4.73 14.71 -8.55
CA PHE A 35 4.65 13.47 -9.32
C PHE A 35 3.26 13.35 -9.94
N PRO A 36 3.11 12.76 -11.15
CA PRO A 36 1.78 12.51 -11.68
C PRO A 36 0.97 11.67 -10.68
N ALA A 37 -0.32 12.00 -10.52
CA ALA A 37 -1.25 11.44 -9.54
C ALA A 37 -1.39 9.89 -9.45
N PRO A 38 -0.78 9.03 -10.30
CA PRO A 38 -0.62 7.61 -9.98
C PRO A 38 0.59 7.20 -9.13
N CYS A 39 1.57 8.06 -8.80
CA CYS A 39 2.84 7.60 -8.20
C CYS A 39 2.86 7.39 -6.67
N MET A 40 1.75 7.48 -5.96
CA MET A 40 1.74 7.41 -4.50
C MET A 40 1.61 5.97 -3.98
N PRO A 41 2.63 5.42 -3.28
CA PRO A 41 2.53 4.10 -2.70
C PRO A 41 1.42 4.05 -1.65
N THR A 42 0.57 3.01 -1.73
CA THR A 42 -0.63 2.88 -0.93
C THR A 42 -0.81 1.44 -0.45
N VAL A 43 -1.02 1.25 0.85
CA VAL A 43 -1.42 -0.04 1.42
C VAL A 43 -2.94 -0.03 1.63
N PHE A 44 -3.60 -1.05 1.08
CA PHE A 44 -5.03 -1.29 1.25
C PHE A 44 -5.25 -2.48 2.15
N LEU A 45 -6.02 -2.31 3.22
CA LEU A 45 -6.61 -3.40 3.99
C LEU A 45 -8.08 -3.52 3.63
N SER A 46 -8.53 -4.67 3.13
CA SER A 46 -9.94 -4.88 2.77
C SER A 46 -10.38 -6.35 2.84
N ASN A 47 -11.64 -6.58 3.19
CA ASN A 47 -12.26 -7.91 3.28
C ASN A 47 -13.22 -8.21 2.11
N GLY A 48 -13.08 -7.51 0.99
CA GLY A 48 -13.93 -7.67 -0.19
C GLY A 48 -13.14 -8.17 -1.39
N SER A 49 -13.72 -9.07 -2.19
CA SER A 49 -13.06 -9.54 -3.42
C SER A 49 -12.81 -8.37 -4.40
N ARG A 50 -11.54 -8.17 -4.79
CA ARG A 50 -11.12 -7.18 -5.81
C ARG A 50 -11.59 -7.50 -7.23
N LYS A 51 -12.28 -8.63 -7.45
CA LYS A 51 -12.88 -8.95 -8.75
C LYS A 51 -14.07 -8.03 -9.00
N ARG A 52 -13.85 -6.93 -9.73
CA ARG A 52 -14.89 -6.18 -10.45
C ARG A 52 -15.62 -7.13 -11.41
N ARG A 53 -16.61 -7.86 -10.92
CA ARG A 53 -17.62 -8.52 -11.76
C ARG A 53 -18.89 -7.69 -11.64
N PRO A 54 -19.41 -7.13 -12.75
CA PRO A 54 -20.73 -6.49 -12.73
C PRO A 54 -21.77 -7.48 -12.19
N GLY A 55 -22.44 -7.12 -11.10
CA GLY A 55 -23.46 -7.97 -10.45
C GLY A 55 -22.95 -8.89 -9.33
N ALA A 56 -21.65 -8.91 -9.03
CA ALA A 56 -21.20 -9.44 -7.74
C ALA A 56 -21.46 -8.36 -6.70
N SER A 57 -22.43 -8.58 -5.82
CA SER A 57 -22.46 -7.89 -4.53
C SER A 57 -21.04 -7.94 -3.94
N GLN A 58 -20.56 -6.85 -3.34
CA GLN A 58 -19.36 -6.92 -2.49
C GLN A 58 -19.71 -7.89 -1.35
N ILE A 59 -19.48 -9.19 -1.57
CA ILE A 59 -19.62 -10.18 -0.51
C ILE A 59 -18.40 -9.94 0.34
N GLU A 60 -18.62 -9.29 1.47
CA GLU A 60 -17.66 -9.25 2.57
C GLU A 60 -17.32 -10.69 2.91
N THR A 61 -16.06 -11.04 2.74
CA THR A 61 -15.53 -12.35 3.10
C THR A 61 -14.92 -12.27 4.48
N ASP A 62 -14.82 -13.40 5.17
CA ASP A 62 -14.05 -13.48 6.42
C ASP A 62 -12.53 -13.31 6.19
N THR A 63 -12.09 -13.34 4.93
CA THR A 63 -10.68 -13.16 4.53
C THR A 63 -10.34 -11.70 4.28
N TRP A 64 -9.31 -11.22 4.96
CA TRP A 64 -8.76 -9.88 4.84
C TRP A 64 -7.53 -9.88 3.93
N HIS A 65 -7.41 -8.87 3.10
CA HIS A 65 -6.31 -8.72 2.16
C HIS A 65 -5.58 -7.42 2.46
N VAL A 66 -4.26 -7.52 2.59
CA VAL A 66 -3.35 -6.38 2.61
C VAL A 66 -2.67 -6.32 1.26
N THR A 67 -2.87 -5.24 0.51
CA THR A 67 -2.29 -5.05 -0.82
C THR A 67 -1.46 -3.77 -0.84
N LEU A 68 -0.18 -3.87 -1.19
CA LEU A 68 0.67 -2.73 -1.50
C LEU A 68 0.59 -2.42 -2.99
N LEU A 69 0.14 -1.22 -3.32
CA LEU A 69 0.16 -0.65 -4.66
C LEU A 69 1.21 0.45 -4.72
N LEU A 70 2.05 0.45 -5.75
CA LEU A 70 2.95 1.57 -6.04
C LEU A 70 2.29 2.58 -6.96
N GLU A 71 1.45 2.06 -7.85
CA GLU A 71 0.55 2.81 -8.71
C GLU A 71 -0.80 2.08 -8.77
N PRO A 72 -1.89 2.73 -9.22
CA PRO A 72 -3.20 2.10 -9.33
C PRO A 72 -3.21 0.77 -10.09
N GLU A 73 -2.26 0.59 -11.02
CA GLU A 73 -2.11 -0.60 -11.87
C GLU A 73 -0.91 -1.48 -11.48
N ILE A 74 -0.05 -1.03 -10.56
CA ILE A 74 1.19 -1.72 -10.17
C ILE A 74 1.05 -2.22 -8.74
N GLU A 75 0.76 -3.51 -8.60
CA GLU A 75 0.71 -4.23 -7.33
C GLU A 75 2.09 -4.82 -7.01
N ALA A 76 2.59 -4.52 -5.81
CA ALA A 76 3.88 -5.02 -5.34
C ALA A 76 3.74 -6.33 -4.56
N GLU A 77 2.82 -6.37 -3.61
CA GLU A 77 2.51 -7.57 -2.84
C GLU A 77 1.06 -7.56 -2.37
N THR A 78 0.48 -8.76 -2.27
CA THR A 78 -0.81 -8.99 -1.61
C THR A 78 -0.68 -10.17 -0.66
N THR A 79 -1.12 -9.99 0.59
CA THR A 79 -1.14 -11.03 1.62
C THR A 79 -2.54 -11.16 2.22
N GLU A 80 -2.98 -12.40 2.43
CA GLU A 80 -4.27 -12.74 3.03
C GLU A 80 -4.14 -13.01 4.53
N TYR A 81 -5.17 -12.66 5.29
CA TYR A 81 -5.26 -12.79 6.74
C TYR A 81 -6.67 -13.24 7.15
N ASP A 82 -6.76 -14.00 8.23
CA ASP A 82 -8.03 -14.56 8.73
C ASP A 82 -8.87 -13.57 9.54
N SER A 83 -8.36 -12.37 9.81
CA SER A 83 -9.07 -11.36 10.60
C SER A 83 -8.58 -9.95 10.29
N ARG A 84 -9.42 -8.96 10.60
CA ARG A 84 -9.06 -7.54 10.49
C ARG A 84 -7.83 -7.21 11.32
N ALA A 85 -7.78 -7.70 12.56
CA ALA A 85 -6.67 -7.42 13.48
C ALA A 85 -5.34 -7.92 12.91
N ALA A 86 -5.32 -9.15 12.40
CA ALA A 86 -4.15 -9.71 11.72
C ALA A 86 -3.81 -8.93 10.44
N GLY A 87 -4.81 -8.46 9.70
CA GLY A 87 -4.60 -7.61 8.53
C GLY A 87 -4.06 -6.21 8.87
N VAL A 88 -4.43 -5.64 10.03
CA VAL A 88 -3.84 -4.38 10.52
C VAL A 88 -2.36 -4.58 10.84
N ASP A 89 -2.02 -5.64 11.57
CA ASP A 89 -0.62 -5.98 11.87
C ASP A 89 0.17 -6.22 10.58
N GLY A 90 -0.43 -6.93 9.63
CA GLY A 90 0.13 -7.17 8.30
C GLY A 90 0.34 -5.91 7.48
N ALA A 91 -0.58 -4.95 7.55
CA ALA A 91 -0.46 -3.67 6.88
C ALA A 91 0.66 -2.80 7.48
N VAL A 92 0.81 -2.81 8.81
CA VAL A 92 1.91 -2.12 9.49
C VAL A 92 3.25 -2.75 9.11
N GLU A 93 3.33 -4.08 9.10
CA GLU A 93 4.56 -4.79 8.69
C GLU A 93 4.89 -4.54 7.22
N CYS A 94 3.89 -4.53 6.34
CA CYS A 94 4.06 -4.19 4.92
C CYS A 94 4.60 -2.75 4.76
N ALA A 95 4.03 -1.80 5.50
CA ALA A 95 4.48 -0.40 5.53
C ALA A 95 5.94 -0.27 6.04
N ARG A 96 6.31 -1.04 7.05
CA ARG A 96 7.68 -1.13 7.58
C ARG A 96 8.65 -1.65 6.54
N ARG A 97 8.37 -2.81 5.96
CA ARG A 97 9.20 -3.41 4.91
C ARG A 97 9.37 -2.48 3.72
N PHE A 98 8.33 -1.75 3.34
CA PHE A 98 8.45 -0.74 2.28
C PHE A 98 9.37 0.42 2.69
N ALA A 99 9.18 0.99 3.87
CA ALA A 99 9.98 2.11 4.37
C ALA A 99 11.47 1.74 4.58
N ASP A 100 11.73 0.50 5.00
CA ASP A 100 13.08 -0.06 5.16
C ASP A 100 13.72 -0.47 3.82
N GLY A 101 13.01 -0.27 2.71
CA GLY A 101 13.52 -0.61 1.39
C GLY A 101 13.71 -2.12 1.22
N GLU A 102 12.79 -2.94 1.70
CA GLU A 102 12.77 -4.39 1.48
C GLU A 102 11.92 -4.80 0.26
N VAL A 103 11.17 -3.86 -0.34
CA VAL A 103 10.25 -4.12 -1.46
C VAL A 103 10.95 -3.89 -2.81
N GLU A 104 11.10 -4.96 -3.60
CA GLU A 104 11.73 -4.90 -4.93
C GLU A 104 10.80 -4.36 -6.02
N TYR A 105 10.59 -3.05 -6.03
CA TYR A 105 9.65 -2.40 -6.93
C TYR A 105 10.08 -2.36 -8.39
N ARG A 106 11.38 -2.27 -8.69
CA ARG A 106 11.88 -2.14 -10.08
C ARG A 106 11.46 -3.31 -10.97
N SER A 107 11.41 -4.50 -10.40
CA SER A 107 11.03 -5.75 -11.09
C SER A 107 9.55 -5.79 -11.51
N LEU A 108 8.72 -4.89 -10.97
CA LEU A 108 7.29 -4.83 -11.27
C LEU A 108 6.99 -4.02 -12.55
N TYR A 109 7.97 -3.27 -13.05
CA TYR A 109 7.80 -2.36 -14.18
C TYR A 109 8.39 -2.95 -15.45
N GLN A 110 7.57 -3.02 -16.51
CA GLN A 110 8.06 -3.36 -17.85
C GLN A 110 8.80 -2.20 -18.51
N VAL A 111 8.38 -0.97 -18.23
CA VAL A 111 9.04 0.27 -18.69
C VAL A 111 9.61 0.98 -17.45
N PRO A 112 10.93 1.21 -17.37
CA PRO A 112 11.55 1.81 -16.19
C PRO A 112 11.07 3.24 -15.97
N ARG A 113 10.89 3.60 -14.69
CA ARG A 113 10.52 4.94 -14.25
C ARG A 113 11.63 5.51 -13.37
N GLU A 114 12.73 5.91 -14.00
CA GLU A 114 13.98 6.29 -13.32
C GLU A 114 13.76 7.36 -12.24
N GLU A 115 13.12 8.48 -12.58
CA GLU A 115 12.84 9.57 -11.62
C GLU A 115 11.99 9.12 -10.41
N TYR A 116 11.08 8.18 -10.63
CA TYR A 116 10.26 7.61 -9.56
C TYR A 116 11.06 6.66 -8.67
N PHE A 117 11.91 5.84 -9.27
CA PHE A 117 12.76 4.91 -8.54
C PHE A 117 13.80 5.63 -7.70
N GLU A 118 14.47 6.64 -8.27
CA GLU A 118 15.41 7.51 -7.55
C GLU A 118 14.72 8.15 -6.34
N LYS A 119 13.50 8.67 -6.53
CA LYS A 119 12.75 9.24 -5.41
C LYS A 119 12.41 8.20 -4.34
N LEU A 120 12.03 6.99 -4.73
CA LEU A 120 11.78 5.91 -3.79
C LEU A 120 13.05 5.49 -3.05
N ASP A 121 14.20 5.44 -3.72
CA ASP A 121 15.47 5.10 -3.05
C ASP A 121 15.84 6.15 -2.01
N GLU A 122 15.71 7.45 -2.34
CA GLU A 122 15.97 8.57 -1.41
C GLU A 122 15.10 8.43 -0.16
N LEU A 123 13.82 8.13 -0.35
CA LEU A 123 12.83 8.06 0.72
C LEU A 123 12.92 6.77 1.55
N THR A 124 13.40 5.67 0.98
CA THR A 124 13.53 4.37 1.66
C THR A 124 14.96 4.07 2.12
N GLY A 125 15.88 5.03 1.97
CA GLY A 125 17.27 4.88 2.39
C GLY A 125 18.06 3.85 1.58
N ARG A 126 17.61 3.50 0.37
CA ARG A 126 18.34 2.61 -0.56
C ARG A 126 19.48 3.31 -1.28
N GLU A 127 19.55 4.64 -1.19
CA GLU A 127 20.72 5.42 -1.58
C GLU A 127 21.81 5.27 -0.52
N SER A 128 22.88 4.53 -0.82
CA SER A 128 24.13 4.50 -0.06
C SER A 128 25.30 4.91 -0.95
#